data_AF-A0A2G2PX65-F1
#
_entry.id   AF-A0A2G2PX65-F1
#
_cell.length_a   1.000
_cell.length_b   1.000
_cell.length_c   1.000
_cell.angle_alpha   90.00
_cell.angle_beta   90.00
_cell.angle_gamma   90.00
#
_symmetry.space_group_name_H-M   'P 1'
#
loop_
_entity.id
_entity.type
_entity.pdbx_description
1 polymer ?
#
loop_
_entity_poly.entity_id
_entity_poly.type
_entity_poly.pdbx_seq_one_letter_code
_entity_poly.pdbx_strand_id
1 'polypeptide(L)'
;MYDKAQKLSSTELLSKNINDKSWSAIFLTLNASVNNYSKDIVYLKELASQITNRKETKLEGTSRLIIWDRIISGDIIFEGKGLVIDNDLFKTGGRANQLLQNLTNKNFGYVSINSTDKELKNLKHEWLNYLLNKSVKEYKPTEFENAKISEISSLNAVEALIFSLQDNPAKRLITKNCLKNVYKLDEMPEDKGSSANYCNPDTYTFGYLGMLFGNDNIDETKDAKWWLNFWSKNKDGLTWNNDLGIYEVQK
;
A
#
# COMPACT_ATOMS: atom_id res chain seq x y z
N MET A 1 3.85 -13.32 20.46
CA MET A 1 3.26 -13.79 19.19
C MET A 1 4.33 -13.92 18.12
N TYR A 2 5.21 -12.92 17.98
CA TYR A 2 6.36 -12.94 17.06
C TYR A 2 7.23 -14.20 17.19
N ASP A 3 7.75 -14.52 18.39
CA ASP A 3 8.64 -15.68 18.58
C ASP A 3 8.01 -17.02 18.23
N LYS A 4 6.66 -17.12 18.32
CA LYS A 4 5.93 -18.31 17.89
C LYS A 4 5.91 -18.41 16.37
N ALA A 5 5.68 -17.29 15.67
CA ALA A 5 5.69 -17.25 14.21
C ALA A 5 7.07 -17.62 13.63
N GLN A 6 8.16 -17.23 14.31
CA GLN A 6 9.53 -17.55 13.89
C GLN A 6 9.86 -19.07 13.92
N LYS A 7 9.04 -19.88 14.59
CA LYS A 7 9.25 -21.34 14.71
C LYS A 7 8.42 -22.16 13.72
N LEU A 8 7.62 -21.50 12.87
CA LEU A 8 6.76 -22.16 11.91
C LEU A 8 7.59 -22.76 10.77
N SER A 9 7.24 -23.98 10.35
CA SER A 9 7.79 -24.65 9.18
C SER A 9 7.39 -23.96 7.87
N SER A 10 8.12 -24.22 6.79
CA SER A 10 7.77 -23.73 5.45
C SER A 10 6.36 -24.16 5.03
N THR A 11 5.94 -25.40 5.31
CA THR A 11 4.58 -25.89 5.04
C THR A 11 3.51 -25.10 5.81
N GLU A 12 3.75 -24.79 7.09
CA GLU A 12 2.83 -23.96 7.88
C GLU A 12 2.76 -22.54 7.33
N LEU A 13 3.89 -21.94 6.95
CA LEU A 13 3.93 -20.61 6.34
C LEU A 13 3.19 -20.56 4.99
N LEU A 14 3.35 -21.59 4.14
CA LEU A 14 2.59 -21.71 2.88
C LEU A 14 1.09 -21.79 3.14
N SER A 15 0.66 -22.56 4.16
CA SER A 15 -0.75 -22.66 4.54
C SER A 15 -1.29 -21.33 5.06
N LYS A 16 -0.50 -20.63 5.89
CA LYS A 16 -0.86 -19.30 6.41
C LYS A 16 -0.97 -18.25 5.31
N ASN A 17 -0.08 -18.29 4.30
CA ASN A 17 -0.17 -17.39 3.15
C ASN A 17 -1.56 -17.43 2.48
N ILE A 18 -2.14 -18.63 2.36
CA ILE A 18 -3.44 -18.89 1.73
C ILE A 18 -4.63 -18.50 2.63
N ASN A 19 -4.46 -18.57 3.95
CA ASN A 19 -5.59 -18.63 4.89
C ASN A 19 -5.66 -17.47 5.88
N ASP A 20 -4.56 -16.75 6.12
CA ASP A 20 -4.55 -15.63 7.06
C ASP A 20 -5.50 -14.52 6.60
N LYS A 21 -6.20 -13.92 7.56
CA LYS A 21 -7.25 -12.91 7.34
C LYS A 21 -6.95 -11.57 8.02
N SER A 22 -5.81 -11.43 8.69
CA SER A 22 -5.42 -10.15 9.30
C SER A 22 -4.07 -9.69 8.78
N TRP A 23 -3.92 -8.37 8.65
CA TRP A 23 -2.65 -7.77 8.27
C TRP A 23 -1.52 -8.19 9.23
N SER A 24 -1.77 -8.18 10.53
CA SER A 24 -0.78 -8.59 11.53
C SER A 24 -0.30 -10.04 11.36
N ALA A 25 -1.19 -10.98 11.03
CA ALA A 25 -0.81 -12.37 10.79
C ALA A 25 0.03 -12.51 9.51
N ILE A 26 -0.33 -11.79 8.45
CA ILE A 26 0.43 -11.76 7.19
C ILE A 26 1.81 -11.16 7.44
N PHE A 27 1.89 -10.03 8.14
CA PHE A 27 3.17 -9.41 8.48
C PHE A 27 4.09 -10.37 9.25
N LEU A 28 3.55 -11.14 10.19
CA LEU A 28 4.32 -12.17 10.89
C LEU A 28 4.79 -13.29 9.95
N THR A 29 3.94 -13.75 9.03
CA THR A 29 4.30 -14.73 7.99
C THR A 29 5.41 -14.21 7.08
N LEU A 30 5.34 -12.94 6.65
CA LEU A 30 6.38 -12.27 5.86
C LEU A 30 7.74 -12.30 6.61
N ASN A 31 7.76 -11.84 7.86
CA ASN A 31 8.99 -11.78 8.66
C ASN A 31 9.57 -13.17 8.94
N ALA A 32 8.74 -14.12 9.37
CA ALA A 32 9.19 -15.48 9.67
C ALA A 32 9.76 -16.18 8.43
N SER A 33 9.16 -15.94 7.25
CA SER A 33 9.69 -16.46 5.99
C SER A 33 11.09 -15.92 5.70
N VAL A 34 11.24 -14.59 5.73
CA VAL A 34 12.51 -13.91 5.40
C VAL A 34 13.64 -14.35 6.32
N ASN A 35 13.37 -14.44 7.62
CA ASN A 35 14.38 -14.77 8.62
C ASN A 35 14.91 -16.21 8.51
N ASN A 36 14.09 -17.15 8.03
CA ASN A 36 14.38 -18.58 8.17
C ASN A 36 14.47 -19.36 6.85
N TYR A 37 13.89 -18.86 5.75
CA TYR A 37 13.65 -19.65 4.54
C TYR A 37 14.13 -19.03 3.22
N SER A 38 14.96 -17.99 3.26
CA SER A 38 15.49 -17.32 2.04
C SER A 38 16.30 -18.23 1.10
N LYS A 39 16.85 -19.34 1.62
CA LYS A 39 17.64 -20.32 0.84
C LYS A 39 16.88 -21.61 0.51
N ASP A 40 15.62 -21.75 0.96
CA ASP A 40 14.83 -22.95 0.70
C ASP A 40 14.17 -22.87 -0.68
N ILE A 41 14.83 -23.48 -1.69
CA ILE A 41 14.36 -23.48 -3.07
C ILE A 41 13.01 -24.19 -3.23
N VAL A 42 12.71 -25.20 -2.41
CA VAL A 42 11.42 -25.91 -2.48
C VAL A 42 10.32 -24.96 -2.01
N TYR A 43 10.52 -24.27 -0.89
CA TYR A 43 9.61 -23.26 -0.40
C TYR A 43 9.38 -22.13 -1.41
N LEU A 44 10.45 -21.61 -2.02
CA LEU A 44 10.35 -20.56 -3.05
C LEU A 44 9.55 -21.02 -4.27
N LYS A 45 9.74 -22.26 -4.74
CA LYS A 45 8.96 -22.81 -5.86
C LYS A 45 7.49 -22.97 -5.52
N GLU A 46 7.17 -23.36 -4.28
CA GLU A 46 5.79 -23.43 -3.81
C GLU A 46 5.15 -22.05 -3.67
N LEU A 47 5.88 -21.04 -3.22
CA LEU A 47 5.40 -19.65 -3.27
C LEU A 47 5.12 -19.21 -4.70
N ALA A 48 6.03 -19.49 -5.65
CA ALA A 48 5.82 -19.18 -7.06
C ALA A 48 4.57 -19.91 -7.62
N SER A 49 4.28 -21.12 -7.14
CA SER A 49 3.09 -21.88 -7.53
C SER A 49 1.79 -21.17 -7.13
N GLN A 50 1.81 -20.46 -5.99
CA GLN A 50 0.67 -19.72 -5.43
C GLN A 50 0.39 -18.36 -6.07
N ILE A 51 1.28 -17.82 -6.92
CA ILE A 51 1.08 -16.51 -7.58
C ILE A 51 -0.24 -16.46 -8.37
N THR A 52 -0.62 -17.56 -9.02
CA THR A 52 -1.87 -17.65 -9.78
C THR A 52 -3.09 -17.90 -8.90
N ASN A 53 -2.94 -18.01 -7.58
CA ASN A 53 -4.05 -18.18 -6.66
C ASN A 53 -4.73 -16.83 -6.39
N ARG A 54 -5.92 -16.66 -6.98
CA ARG A 54 -6.72 -15.43 -6.88
C ARG A 54 -7.66 -15.38 -5.68
N LYS A 55 -7.58 -16.36 -4.77
CA LYS A 55 -8.37 -16.34 -3.54
C LYS A 55 -8.10 -15.04 -2.79
N GLU A 56 -9.16 -14.28 -2.60
CA GLU A 56 -9.16 -13.08 -1.79
C GLU A 56 -9.59 -13.43 -0.36
N THR A 57 -8.91 -12.82 0.61
CA THR A 57 -9.33 -12.82 2.01
C THR A 57 -9.33 -11.38 2.48
N LYS A 58 -10.51 -10.89 2.87
CA LYS A 58 -10.66 -9.53 3.39
C LYS A 58 -9.79 -9.37 4.63
N LEU A 59 -8.85 -8.43 4.58
CA LEU A 59 -7.90 -8.21 5.67
C LEU A 59 -8.52 -7.39 6.78
N GLU A 60 -8.43 -7.90 7.99
CA GLU A 60 -8.72 -7.17 9.21
C GLU A 60 -7.47 -6.46 9.74
N GLY A 61 -7.69 -5.37 10.49
CA GLY A 61 -6.61 -4.66 11.17
C GLY A 61 -5.60 -4.03 10.21
N THR A 62 -6.07 -3.45 9.10
CA THR A 62 -5.26 -2.83 8.06
C THR A 62 -4.71 -1.45 8.44
N SER A 63 -4.87 -1.02 9.69
CA SER A 63 -4.13 0.14 10.20
C SER A 63 -2.64 -0.09 9.96
N ARG A 64 -1.95 0.92 9.43
CA ARG A 64 -0.53 0.86 9.00
C ARG A 64 -0.24 0.01 7.76
N LEU A 65 -1.23 -0.48 7.04
CA LEU A 65 -1.06 -1.05 5.70
C LEU A 65 -1.54 -0.04 4.66
N ILE A 66 -0.71 0.22 3.65
CA ILE A 66 -1.07 1.06 2.51
C ILE A 66 -0.95 0.21 1.26
N ILE A 67 -2.08 0.02 0.59
CA ILE A 67 -2.16 -0.51 -0.78
C ILE A 67 -3.07 0.48 -1.52
N TRP A 68 -2.49 1.29 -2.41
CA TRP A 68 -3.19 2.43 -3.02
C TRP A 68 -4.51 2.02 -3.68
N ASP A 69 -4.51 0.94 -4.46
CA ASP A 69 -5.72 0.37 -5.08
C ASP A 69 -6.83 0.04 -4.07
N ARG A 70 -6.46 -0.45 -2.88
CA ARG A 70 -7.41 -0.84 -1.83
C ARG A 70 -7.92 0.37 -1.03
N ILE A 71 -7.20 1.49 -1.05
CA ILE A 71 -7.71 2.78 -0.55
C ILE A 71 -8.74 3.34 -1.53
N ILE A 72 -8.46 3.27 -2.84
CA ILE A 72 -9.39 3.71 -3.90
C ILE A 72 -10.68 2.89 -3.87
N SER A 73 -10.58 1.56 -3.70
CA SER A 73 -11.77 0.68 -3.61
C SER A 73 -12.55 0.85 -2.30
N GLY A 74 -11.95 1.46 -1.28
CA GLY A 74 -12.52 1.60 0.06
C GLY A 74 -12.33 0.38 0.98
N ASP A 75 -11.53 -0.62 0.59
CA ASP A 75 -11.19 -1.78 1.43
C ASP A 75 -10.18 -1.41 2.56
N ILE A 76 -9.40 -0.36 2.38
CA ILE A 76 -8.49 0.21 3.38
C ILE A 76 -8.86 1.67 3.64
N ILE A 77 -8.94 2.05 4.91
CA ILE A 77 -9.01 3.45 5.32
C ILE A 77 -7.59 3.97 5.45
N PHE A 78 -7.27 5.04 4.73
CA PHE A 78 -5.97 5.69 4.86
C PHE A 78 -5.90 6.49 6.17
N GLU A 79 -4.99 6.10 7.04
CA GLU A 79 -4.78 6.73 8.36
C GLU A 79 -3.57 7.70 8.38
N GLY A 80 -3.02 8.05 7.20
CA GLY A 80 -1.89 8.98 7.06
C GLY A 80 -0.51 8.38 7.29
N LYS A 81 -0.40 7.10 7.67
CA LYS A 81 0.88 6.45 7.97
C LYS A 81 0.79 4.94 7.86
N GLY A 82 1.85 4.31 7.34
CA GLY A 82 1.89 2.86 7.19
C GLY A 82 3.03 2.39 6.31
N LEU A 83 3.09 1.08 6.12
CA LEU A 83 3.96 0.44 5.15
C LEU A 83 3.24 0.41 3.79
N VAL A 84 3.86 1.01 2.78
CA VAL A 84 3.39 0.93 1.40
C VAL A 84 3.78 -0.41 0.81
N ILE A 85 2.80 -1.12 0.28
CA ILE A 85 2.97 -2.41 -0.38
C ILE A 85 2.30 -2.34 -1.75
N ASP A 86 3.08 -2.57 -2.80
CA ASP A 86 2.58 -2.57 -4.19
C ASP A 86 1.77 -3.83 -4.53
N ASN A 87 2.07 -4.95 -3.88
CA ASN A 87 1.32 -6.18 -4.08
C ASN A 87 -0.02 -6.15 -3.32
N ASP A 88 -1.08 -6.64 -3.96
CA ASP A 88 -2.39 -6.80 -3.34
C ASP A 88 -2.38 -7.96 -2.32
N LEU A 89 -2.05 -7.63 -1.07
CA LEU A 89 -2.00 -8.59 0.04
C LEU A 89 -3.37 -9.15 0.43
N PHE A 90 -4.48 -8.64 -0.12
CA PHE A 90 -5.78 -9.27 0.07
C PHE A 90 -5.86 -10.59 -0.69
N LYS A 91 -5.04 -10.77 -1.74
CA LYS A 91 -4.98 -12.00 -2.54
C LYS A 91 -3.79 -12.88 -2.15
N THR A 92 -4.00 -14.19 -2.15
CA THR A 92 -2.93 -15.18 -1.93
C THR A 92 -1.74 -14.95 -2.87
N GLY A 93 -2.00 -14.71 -4.16
CA GLY A 93 -0.96 -14.46 -5.16
C GLY A 93 -0.12 -13.21 -4.87
N GLY A 94 -0.73 -12.14 -4.35
CA GLY A 94 0.00 -10.92 -4.00
C GLY A 94 0.91 -11.11 -2.80
N ARG A 95 0.45 -11.85 -1.77
CA ARG A 95 1.31 -12.21 -0.64
C ARG A 95 2.46 -13.12 -1.05
N ALA A 96 2.19 -14.10 -1.91
CA ALA A 96 3.21 -15.00 -2.44
C ALA A 96 4.28 -14.22 -3.22
N ASN A 97 3.86 -13.28 -4.07
CA ASN A 97 4.79 -12.42 -4.80
C ASN A 97 5.59 -11.51 -3.85
N GLN A 98 4.95 -10.92 -2.83
CA GLN A 98 5.64 -10.12 -1.82
C GLN A 98 6.71 -10.94 -1.07
N LEU A 99 6.38 -12.18 -0.69
CA LEU A 99 7.33 -13.10 -0.05
C LEU A 99 8.52 -13.37 -0.95
N LEU A 100 8.30 -13.69 -2.23
CA LEU A 100 9.36 -13.96 -3.18
C LEU A 100 10.28 -12.74 -3.38
N GLN A 101 9.70 -11.55 -3.52
CA GLN A 101 10.46 -10.30 -3.60
C GLN A 101 11.34 -10.10 -2.35
N ASN A 102 10.76 -10.25 -1.16
CA ASN A 102 11.49 -10.07 0.10
C ASN A 102 12.58 -11.15 0.32
N LEU A 103 12.33 -12.40 -0.10
CA LEU A 103 13.26 -13.52 0.11
C LEU A 103 14.46 -13.49 -0.84
N THR A 104 14.28 -12.92 -2.03
CA THR A 104 15.26 -12.98 -3.12
C THR A 104 15.87 -11.62 -3.47
N ASN A 105 15.26 -10.53 -2.99
CA ASN A 105 15.56 -9.16 -3.42
C ASN A 105 15.45 -8.96 -4.95
N LYS A 106 14.58 -9.74 -5.60
CA LYS A 106 14.30 -9.63 -7.05
C LYS A 106 12.89 -9.11 -7.28
N ASN A 107 12.72 -8.35 -8.36
CA ASN A 107 11.41 -7.87 -8.77
C ASN A 107 11.12 -8.27 -10.22
N PHE A 108 10.04 -9.01 -10.45
CA PHE A 108 9.57 -9.39 -11.79
C PHE A 108 8.19 -8.78 -12.13
N GLY A 109 7.71 -7.86 -11.29
CA GLY A 109 6.40 -7.22 -11.38
C GLY A 109 5.58 -7.42 -10.12
N TYR A 110 4.34 -6.91 -10.16
CA TYR A 110 3.43 -6.88 -9.01
C TYR A 110 2.12 -7.60 -9.33
N VAL A 111 1.48 -8.09 -8.27
CA VAL A 111 0.10 -8.57 -8.33
C VAL A 111 -0.79 -7.47 -7.79
N SER A 112 -1.69 -6.93 -8.61
CA SER A 112 -2.62 -5.86 -8.22
C SER A 112 -4.06 -6.39 -8.05
N ILE A 113 -4.98 -5.50 -7.67
CA ILE A 113 -6.41 -5.83 -7.61
C ILE A 113 -6.96 -6.23 -9.00
N ASN A 114 -6.33 -5.75 -10.08
CA ASN A 114 -6.76 -5.94 -11.46
C ASN A 114 -5.92 -6.93 -12.28
N SER A 115 -4.90 -7.58 -11.68
CA SER A 115 -4.08 -8.54 -12.41
C SER A 115 -4.90 -9.64 -13.08
N THR A 116 -4.63 -9.83 -14.36
CA THR A 116 -5.26 -10.84 -15.22
C THR A 116 -4.59 -12.20 -15.06
N ASP A 117 -5.31 -13.26 -15.42
CA ASP A 117 -4.76 -14.63 -15.38
C ASP A 117 -3.51 -14.79 -16.26
N LYS A 118 -3.44 -14.05 -17.37
CA LYS A 118 -2.27 -14.05 -18.26
C LYS A 118 -1.06 -13.43 -17.57
N GLU A 119 -1.23 -12.27 -16.94
CA GLU A 119 -0.15 -11.59 -16.20
C GLU A 119 0.34 -12.45 -15.02
N LEU A 120 -0.58 -13.05 -14.25
CA LEU A 120 -0.21 -13.91 -13.13
C LEU A 120 0.54 -15.18 -13.58
N LYS A 121 0.14 -15.78 -14.71
CA LYS A 121 0.85 -16.93 -15.30
C LYS A 121 2.24 -16.54 -15.79
N ASN A 122 2.37 -15.37 -16.42
CA ASN A 122 3.67 -14.85 -16.85
C ASN A 122 4.58 -14.58 -15.64
N LEU A 123 4.07 -13.89 -14.61
CA LEU A 123 4.82 -13.60 -13.39
C LEU A 123 5.30 -14.89 -12.69
N LYS A 124 4.41 -15.89 -12.59
CA LYS A 124 4.79 -17.24 -12.11
C LYS A 124 5.90 -17.87 -12.96
N HIS A 125 5.81 -17.75 -14.27
CA HIS A 125 6.81 -18.29 -15.19
C HIS A 125 8.18 -17.63 -14.98
N GLU A 126 8.22 -16.29 -14.84
CA GLU A 126 9.45 -15.55 -14.56
C GLU A 126 10.09 -15.99 -13.24
N TRP A 127 9.31 -16.12 -12.16
CA TRP A 127 9.80 -16.65 -10.89
C TRP A 127 10.38 -18.07 -11.02
N LEU A 128 9.67 -18.97 -11.70
CA LEU A 128 10.15 -20.34 -11.88
C LEU A 128 11.42 -20.39 -12.75
N ASN A 129 11.53 -19.56 -13.78
CA ASN A 129 12.73 -19.45 -14.60
C ASN A 129 13.92 -18.97 -13.76
N TYR A 130 13.73 -17.91 -12.96
CA TYR A 130 14.75 -17.41 -12.04
C TYR A 130 15.20 -18.49 -11.05
N LEU A 131 14.27 -19.21 -10.42
CA LEU A 131 14.56 -20.30 -9.48
C LEU A 131 15.19 -21.55 -10.14
N LEU A 132 15.21 -21.61 -11.47
CA LEU A 132 15.92 -22.61 -12.27
C LEU A 132 17.25 -22.06 -12.84
N ASN A 133 17.74 -20.93 -12.31
CA ASN A 133 18.95 -20.24 -12.74
C ASN A 133 18.93 -19.79 -14.22
N LYS A 134 17.75 -19.54 -14.78
CA LYS A 134 17.63 -18.91 -16.10
C LYS A 134 17.67 -17.39 -15.96
N SER A 135 18.14 -16.73 -17.02
CA SER A 135 18.12 -15.27 -17.09
C SER A 135 16.67 -14.78 -17.24
N VAL A 136 16.31 -13.83 -16.39
CA VAL A 136 15.00 -13.17 -16.36
C VAL A 136 15.24 -11.67 -16.26
N LYS A 137 14.49 -10.88 -17.02
CA LYS A 137 14.58 -9.43 -16.95
C LYS A 137 13.84 -8.92 -15.71
N GLU A 138 14.56 -8.23 -14.83
CA GLU A 138 13.94 -7.59 -13.67
C GLU A 138 13.04 -6.42 -14.10
N TYR A 139 11.91 -6.29 -13.42
CA TYR A 139 11.03 -5.14 -13.49
C TYR A 139 11.66 -3.98 -12.75
N LYS A 140 11.71 -2.81 -13.39
CA LYS A 140 12.18 -1.56 -12.79
C LYS A 140 10.98 -0.66 -12.50
N PRO A 141 10.67 -0.36 -11.24
CA PRO A 141 9.66 0.63 -10.90
C PRO A 141 9.98 2.00 -11.49
N THR A 142 8.93 2.80 -11.71
CA THR A 142 9.10 4.20 -12.09
C THR A 142 9.83 4.94 -10.98
N GLU A 143 10.87 5.67 -11.34
CA GLU A 143 11.59 6.56 -10.44
C GLU A 143 10.97 7.96 -10.50
N PHE A 144 10.73 8.56 -9.33
CA PHE A 144 10.22 9.93 -9.21
C PHE A 144 11.36 10.81 -8.73
N GLU A 145 12.13 11.35 -9.67
CA GLU A 145 13.28 12.21 -9.39
C GLU A 145 12.87 13.41 -8.53
N ASN A 146 13.72 13.75 -7.55
CA ASN A 146 13.51 14.82 -6.57
C ASN A 146 12.21 14.75 -5.75
N ALA A 147 11.51 13.61 -5.75
CA ALA A 147 10.37 13.40 -4.88
C ALA A 147 10.75 13.57 -3.40
N LYS A 148 9.98 14.37 -2.66
CA LYS A 148 10.12 14.46 -1.19
C LYS A 148 9.86 13.11 -0.51
N ILE A 149 8.89 12.35 -1.03
CA ILE A 149 8.52 10.99 -0.58
C ILE A 149 8.14 10.20 -1.83
N SER A 150 8.99 9.27 -2.27
CA SER A 150 8.78 8.56 -3.54
C SER A 150 7.56 7.63 -3.50
N GLU A 151 7.24 7.06 -2.35
CA GLU A 151 6.16 6.06 -2.19
C GLU A 151 4.75 6.64 -2.39
N ILE A 152 4.59 7.96 -2.26
CA ILE A 152 3.31 8.67 -2.51
C ILE A 152 3.28 9.36 -3.88
N SER A 153 4.37 9.28 -4.65
CA SER A 153 4.54 10.11 -5.84
C SER A 153 3.90 9.54 -7.09
N SER A 154 3.37 8.31 -7.06
CA SER A 154 2.64 7.76 -8.22
C SER A 154 1.26 8.40 -8.39
N LEU A 155 0.77 8.48 -9.63
CA LEU A 155 -0.61 8.93 -9.91
C LEU A 155 -1.65 8.08 -9.17
N ASN A 156 -1.38 6.79 -8.96
CA ASN A 156 -2.25 5.91 -8.19
C ASN A 156 -2.32 6.34 -6.70
N ALA A 157 -1.19 6.75 -6.14
CA ALA A 157 -1.14 7.30 -4.78
C ALA A 157 -1.87 8.66 -4.70
N VAL A 158 -1.70 9.54 -5.69
CA VAL A 158 -2.46 10.81 -5.78
C VAL A 158 -3.97 10.54 -5.78
N GLU A 159 -4.43 9.61 -6.62
CA GLU A 159 -5.83 9.21 -6.68
C GLU A 159 -6.31 8.70 -5.31
N ALA A 160 -5.58 7.76 -4.71
CA ALA A 160 -5.90 7.21 -3.41
C ALA A 160 -5.99 8.27 -2.31
N LEU A 161 -5.07 9.24 -2.29
CA LEU A 161 -5.10 10.36 -1.35
C LEU A 161 -6.38 11.19 -1.54
N ILE A 162 -6.74 11.54 -2.78
CA ILE A 162 -7.94 12.34 -3.10
C ILE A 162 -9.23 11.59 -2.73
N PHE A 163 -9.29 10.29 -3.02
CA PHE A 163 -10.41 9.43 -2.62
C PHE A 163 -10.48 9.28 -1.09
N SER A 164 -9.33 9.24 -0.40
CA SER A 164 -9.30 9.13 1.06
C SER A 164 -9.88 10.36 1.77
N LEU A 165 -9.83 11.55 1.16
CA LEU A 165 -10.41 12.78 1.70
C LEU A 165 -11.95 12.76 1.76
N GLN A 166 -12.61 11.92 0.97
CA GLN A 166 -14.07 11.92 0.90
C GLN A 166 -14.71 11.48 2.23
N ASP A 167 -15.97 11.88 2.44
CA ASP A 167 -16.68 11.56 3.69
C ASP A 167 -16.76 10.04 3.89
N ASN A 168 -16.35 9.58 5.07
CA ASN A 168 -16.31 8.17 5.40
C ASN A 168 -16.74 7.96 6.87
N PRO A 169 -17.86 7.25 7.13
CA PRO A 169 -18.37 7.04 8.49
C PRO A 169 -17.37 6.34 9.42
N ALA A 170 -16.58 5.39 8.92
CA ALA A 170 -15.58 4.69 9.71
C ALA A 170 -14.39 5.60 10.05
N LYS A 171 -13.96 6.46 9.11
CA LYS A 171 -12.95 7.50 9.38
C LYS A 171 -13.44 8.48 10.46
N ARG A 172 -14.69 8.95 10.39
CA ARG A 172 -15.30 9.80 11.44
C ARG A 172 -15.30 9.12 12.80
N LEU A 173 -15.62 7.82 12.86
CA LEU A 173 -15.60 7.05 14.09
C LEU A 173 -14.19 6.94 14.68
N ILE A 174 -13.17 6.72 13.83
CA ILE A 174 -11.75 6.70 14.25
C ILE A 174 -11.37 8.04 14.88
N THR A 175 -11.69 9.16 14.22
CA THR A 175 -11.40 10.50 14.73
C THR A 175 -12.11 10.76 16.06
N LYS A 176 -13.42 10.47 16.15
CA LYS A 176 -14.19 10.63 17.40
C LYS A 176 -13.61 9.80 18.55
N ASN A 177 -13.25 8.55 18.28
CA ASN A 177 -12.65 7.67 19.28
C ASN A 177 -11.29 8.19 19.74
N CYS A 178 -10.46 8.69 18.82
CA CYS A 178 -9.18 9.30 19.16
C CYS A 178 -9.35 10.54 20.05
N LEU A 179 -10.23 11.47 19.67
CA LEU A 179 -10.52 12.68 20.44
C LEU A 179 -10.97 12.35 21.87
N LYS A 180 -11.94 11.44 21.99
CA LYS A 180 -12.50 11.04 23.28
C LYS A 180 -11.50 10.31 24.16
N ASN A 181 -10.73 9.38 23.58
CA ASN A 181 -9.88 8.50 24.38
C ASN A 181 -8.53 9.14 24.73
N VAL A 182 -7.92 9.86 23.78
CA VAL A 182 -6.58 10.45 23.93
C VAL A 182 -6.67 11.86 24.52
N TYR A 183 -7.55 12.71 23.98
CA TYR A 183 -7.60 14.14 24.32
C TYR A 183 -8.73 14.51 25.29
N LYS A 184 -9.66 13.59 25.57
CA LYS A 184 -10.86 13.82 26.39
C LYS A 184 -11.76 14.92 25.81
N LEU A 185 -11.85 14.98 24.49
CA LEU A 185 -12.68 15.94 23.74
C LEU A 185 -13.81 15.21 23.02
N ASP A 186 -14.97 15.86 22.93
CA ASP A 186 -16.11 15.36 22.16
C ASP A 186 -16.06 15.79 20.68
N GLU A 187 -15.45 16.93 20.40
CA GLU A 187 -15.32 17.54 19.07
C GLU A 187 -13.90 18.02 18.80
N MET A 188 -13.57 18.24 17.52
CA MET A 188 -12.27 18.76 17.12
C MET A 188 -12.15 20.23 17.55
N PRO A 189 -11.05 20.65 18.22
CA PRO A 189 -10.83 22.06 18.54
C PRO A 189 -10.78 22.95 17.30
N GLU A 190 -11.25 24.19 17.43
CA GLU A 190 -11.08 25.21 16.38
C GLU A 190 -9.61 25.65 16.22
N ASP A 191 -8.81 25.52 17.29
CA ASP A 191 -7.38 25.82 17.25
C ASP A 191 -6.63 24.83 16.35
N LYS A 192 -6.15 25.33 15.21
CA LYS A 192 -5.37 24.58 14.21
C LYS A 192 -3.99 24.15 14.72
N GLY A 193 -3.46 24.83 15.73
CA GLY A 193 -2.21 24.43 16.41
C GLY A 193 -2.39 23.24 17.36
N SER A 194 -3.64 22.84 17.65
CA SER A 194 -3.92 21.76 18.57
C SER A 194 -3.39 20.43 18.05
N SER A 195 -2.70 19.70 18.93
CA SER A 195 -2.26 18.33 18.63
C SER A 195 -3.44 17.36 18.44
N ALA A 196 -4.66 17.72 18.87
CA ALA A 196 -5.87 16.94 18.60
C ALA A 196 -6.16 16.81 17.09
N ASN A 197 -5.66 17.72 16.25
CA ASN A 197 -5.82 17.65 14.78
C ASN A 197 -5.18 16.39 14.17
N TYR A 198 -4.22 15.77 14.85
CA TYR A 198 -3.64 14.48 14.43
C TYR A 198 -4.59 13.29 14.63
N CYS A 199 -5.74 13.47 15.30
CA CYS A 199 -6.82 12.49 15.31
C CYS A 199 -7.59 12.43 13.99
N ASN A 200 -7.49 13.45 13.13
CA ASN A 200 -8.06 13.41 11.78
C ASN A 200 -6.99 12.90 10.79
N PRO A 201 -7.20 11.73 10.16
CA PRO A 201 -6.31 11.23 9.12
C PRO A 201 -6.09 12.21 7.95
N ASP A 202 -7.09 13.04 7.64
CA ASP A 202 -7.03 13.94 6.49
C ASP A 202 -5.96 15.03 6.64
N THR A 203 -5.53 15.33 7.88
CA THR A 203 -4.41 16.24 8.16
C THR A 203 -3.15 15.80 7.40
N TYR A 204 -2.87 14.49 7.33
CA TYR A 204 -1.73 13.96 6.58
C TYR A 204 -1.98 14.03 5.08
N THR A 205 -3.20 13.66 4.64
CA THR A 205 -3.57 13.64 3.23
C THR A 205 -3.44 15.00 2.58
N PHE A 206 -3.91 16.08 3.24
CA PHE A 206 -3.72 17.44 2.75
C PHE A 206 -2.25 17.82 2.66
N GLY A 207 -1.44 17.43 3.66
CA GLY A 207 0.01 17.64 3.62
C GLY A 207 0.67 16.96 2.43
N TYR A 208 0.34 15.69 2.17
CA TYR A 208 0.88 14.94 1.04
C TYR A 208 0.45 15.51 -0.31
N LEU A 209 -0.82 15.90 -0.48
CA LEU A 209 -1.28 16.56 -1.69
C LEU A 209 -0.60 17.94 -1.87
N GLY A 210 -0.41 18.69 -0.78
CA GLY A 210 0.37 19.93 -0.81
C GLY A 210 1.79 19.71 -1.35
N MET A 211 2.50 18.71 -0.80
CA MET A 211 3.84 18.33 -1.26
C MET A 211 3.87 17.97 -2.75
N LEU A 212 2.89 17.19 -3.22
CA LEU A 212 2.84 16.71 -4.60
C LEU A 212 2.46 17.78 -5.62
N PHE A 213 1.93 18.92 -5.19
CA PHE A 213 1.50 20.02 -6.06
C PHE A 213 2.12 21.38 -5.68
N GLY A 214 3.29 21.36 -5.04
CA GLY A 214 4.09 22.55 -4.75
C GLY A 214 3.47 23.54 -3.76
N ASN A 215 2.49 23.13 -2.95
CA ASN A 215 1.88 23.94 -1.91
C ASN A 215 2.33 23.44 -0.53
N ASP A 216 3.35 24.08 0.05
CA ASP A 216 3.89 23.67 1.35
C ASP A 216 2.93 23.95 2.53
N ASN A 217 1.91 24.79 2.32
CA ASN A 217 0.87 25.09 3.30
C ASN A 217 -0.48 24.52 2.87
N ILE A 218 -1.29 24.10 3.87
CA ILE A 218 -2.67 23.66 3.63
C ILE A 218 -3.48 24.85 3.12
N ASP A 219 -4.02 24.72 1.92
CA ASP A 219 -4.93 25.68 1.31
C ASP A 219 -6.38 25.32 1.67
N GLU A 220 -6.97 26.08 2.58
CA GLU A 220 -8.32 25.84 3.11
C GLU A 220 -9.42 25.99 2.06
N THR A 221 -9.12 26.60 0.91
CA THR A 221 -10.05 26.67 -0.22
C THR A 221 -10.14 25.35 -0.99
N LYS A 222 -9.19 24.43 -0.77
CA LYS A 222 -9.10 23.13 -1.45
C LYS A 222 -9.61 22.01 -0.57
N ASP A 223 -10.93 21.99 -0.35
CA ASP A 223 -11.61 20.93 0.38
C ASP A 223 -11.64 19.59 -0.40
N ALA A 224 -12.24 18.55 0.20
CA ALA A 224 -12.36 17.23 -0.42
C ALA A 224 -13.09 17.26 -1.79
N LYS A 225 -14.08 18.15 -1.95
CA LYS A 225 -14.83 18.30 -3.22
C LYS A 225 -13.98 18.99 -4.27
N TRP A 226 -13.21 20.01 -3.88
CA TRP A 226 -12.28 20.68 -4.76
C TRP A 226 -11.26 19.70 -5.33
N TRP A 227 -10.63 18.88 -4.48
CA TRP A 227 -9.64 17.89 -4.92
C TRP A 227 -10.23 16.84 -5.86
N LEU A 228 -11.44 16.37 -5.59
CA LEU A 228 -12.13 15.43 -6.48
C LEU A 228 -12.44 16.06 -7.84
N ASN A 229 -12.90 17.31 -7.86
CA ASN A 229 -13.15 18.06 -9.08
C ASN A 229 -11.85 18.35 -9.87
N PHE A 230 -10.77 18.68 -9.16
CA PHE A 230 -9.45 18.86 -9.74
C PHE A 230 -8.96 17.57 -10.41
N TRP A 231 -9.01 16.44 -9.71
CA TRP A 231 -8.62 15.14 -10.23
C TRP A 231 -9.41 14.79 -11.50
N SER A 232 -10.73 14.88 -11.43
CA SER A 232 -11.63 14.52 -12.52
C SER A 232 -11.39 15.32 -13.80
N LYS A 233 -10.92 16.56 -13.68
CA LYS A 233 -10.64 17.45 -14.83
C LYS A 233 -9.23 17.29 -15.39
N ASN A 234 -8.24 17.00 -14.54
CA ASN A 234 -6.83 17.19 -14.90
C ASN A 234 -6.01 15.89 -14.94
N LYS A 235 -6.51 14.77 -14.40
CA LYS A 235 -5.71 13.54 -14.20
C LYS A 235 -4.95 13.06 -15.44
N ASP A 236 -5.56 13.18 -16.63
CA ASP A 236 -4.97 12.70 -17.88
C ASP A 236 -3.87 13.64 -18.41
N GLY A 237 -3.81 14.88 -17.92
CA GLY A 237 -2.80 15.88 -18.26
C GLY A 237 -1.78 16.13 -17.15
N LEU A 238 -1.77 15.32 -16.08
CA LEU A 238 -0.79 15.45 -15.01
C LEU A 238 0.56 14.86 -15.43
N THR A 239 1.62 15.65 -15.30
CA THR A 239 3.00 15.22 -15.54
C THR A 239 3.90 15.51 -14.36
N TRP A 240 4.81 14.57 -14.07
CA TRP A 240 5.83 14.74 -13.05
C TRP A 240 6.93 15.69 -13.56
N ASN A 241 7.23 16.73 -12.80
CA ASN A 241 8.36 17.63 -13.03
C ASN A 241 9.56 17.10 -12.24
N ASN A 242 10.55 16.53 -12.95
CA ASN A 242 11.76 15.97 -12.34
C ASN A 242 12.59 17.03 -11.58
N ASP A 243 12.61 18.28 -12.03
CA ASP A 243 13.43 19.33 -11.39
C ASP A 243 12.81 19.77 -10.06
N LEU A 244 11.47 19.86 -10.01
CA LEU A 244 10.74 20.35 -8.85
C LEU A 244 10.27 19.24 -7.91
N GLY A 245 10.19 17.99 -8.37
CA GLY A 245 9.69 16.86 -7.59
C GLY A 245 8.19 16.96 -7.28
N ILE A 246 7.39 17.52 -8.20
CA ILE A 246 5.95 17.75 -8.06
C ILE A 246 5.21 17.46 -9.37
N TYR A 247 3.89 17.38 -9.32
CA TYR A 247 3.02 17.31 -10.48
C TYR A 247 2.63 18.70 -11.00
N GLU A 248 2.57 18.81 -12.32
CA GLU A 248 2.05 19.95 -13.05
C GLU A 248 0.90 19.51 -13.98
N VAL A 249 -0.05 20.42 -14.21
CA VAL A 249 -1.07 20.22 -15.24
C VAL A 249 -0.49 20.73 -16.56
N GLN A 250 -0.42 19.85 -17.57
CA GLN A 250 -0.06 20.26 -18.92
C GLN A 250 -1.00 21.37 -19.40
N LYS A 251 -0.41 22.48 -19.86
CA LYS A 251 -1.11 23.63 -20.42
C LYS A 251 -1.55 23.38 -21.86
#